data_AF-A0A645BL38-F1
#
_entry.id   AF-A0A645BL38-F1
#
_cell.length_a   1.000
_cell.length_b   1.000
_cell.length_c   1.000
_cell.angle_alpha   90.00
_cell.angle_beta   90.00
_cell.angle_gamma   90.00
#
_symmetry.space_group_name_H-M   'P 1'
#
loop_
_entity.id
_entity.type
_entity.pdbx_description
1 polymer ?
#
loop_
_entity_poly.entity_id
_entity_poly.type
_entity_poly.pdbx_seq_one_letter_code
_entity_poly.pdbx_strand_id
1 'polypeptide(L)'
;MAAHYPLQALLYSVALHRFLGWRLPGYRPEEHLGGIRYLFLRGMAGPDTPRVEGVSYGVFAWRPPAGLVVEIADLITEGRSTP
;
A
#
# COMPACT_ATOMS: atom_id res chain seq x y z
N MET A 1 -12.58 -18.36 2.26
CA MET A 1 -12.54 -17.00 1.68
C MET A 1 -11.32 -16.30 2.25
N ALA A 2 -10.18 -16.36 1.55
CA ALA A 2 -8.95 -15.71 2.00
C ALA A 2 -9.09 -14.20 1.77
N ALA A 3 -8.81 -13.39 2.77
CA ALA A 3 -8.81 -11.94 2.59
C ALA A 3 -7.57 -11.54 1.77
N HIS A 4 -7.78 -10.98 0.58
CA HIS A 4 -6.71 -10.60 -0.35
C HIS A 4 -6.11 -9.22 -0.02
N TYR A 5 -5.73 -9.00 1.24
CA TYR A 5 -5.16 -7.73 1.71
C TYR A 5 -3.94 -7.26 0.90
N PRO A 6 -3.00 -8.12 0.44
CA PRO A 6 -1.91 -7.66 -0.42
C PRO A 6 -2.38 -7.05 -1.73
N LEU A 7 -3.38 -7.66 -2.40
CA LEU A 7 -3.94 -7.13 -3.64
C LEU A 7 -4.66 -5.80 -3.40
N GLN A 8 -5.47 -5.71 -2.34
CA GLN A 8 -6.13 -4.47 -1.96
C GLN A 8 -5.10 -3.34 -1.69
N ALA A 9 -4.00 -3.65 -1.01
CA ALA A 9 -2.95 -2.69 -0.70
C ALA A 9 -2.29 -2.14 -1.96
N LEU A 10 -2.01 -3.02 -2.94
CA LEU A 10 -1.46 -2.61 -4.23
C LEU A 10 -2.44 -1.73 -5.00
N LEU A 11 -3.71 -2.09 -5.06
CA LEU A 11 -4.73 -1.26 -5.73
C LEU A 11 -4.87 0.13 -5.10
N TYR A 12 -4.86 0.21 -3.77
CA TYR A 12 -4.87 1.50 -3.06
C TYR A 12 -3.58 2.28 -3.28
N SER A 13 -2.44 1.61 -3.37
CA SER A 13 -1.17 2.25 -3.68
C SER A 13 -1.14 2.81 -5.10
N VAL A 14 -1.74 2.12 -6.09
CA VAL A 14 -1.91 2.63 -7.45
C VAL A 14 -2.79 3.88 -7.46
N ALA A 15 -3.92 3.85 -6.75
CA ALA A 15 -4.80 5.02 -6.64
C ALA A 15 -4.06 6.21 -6.02
N LEU A 16 -3.30 5.97 -4.95
CA LEU A 16 -2.48 6.99 -4.29
C LEU A 16 -1.36 7.51 -5.21
N HIS A 17 -0.66 6.63 -5.91
CA HIS A 17 0.38 6.98 -6.88
C HIS A 17 -0.14 7.97 -7.93
N ARG A 18 -1.29 7.66 -8.56
CA ARG A 18 -1.92 8.53 -9.56
C ARG A 18 -2.34 9.87 -8.95
N PHE A 19 -2.95 9.84 -7.78
CA PHE A 19 -3.38 11.05 -7.08
C PHE A 19 -2.20 11.97 -6.74
N LEU A 20 -1.11 11.42 -6.22
CA LEU A 20 0.11 12.18 -5.92
C LEU A 20 0.76 12.74 -7.19
N GLY A 21 0.79 11.96 -8.28
CA GLY A 21 1.29 12.44 -9.58
C GLY A 21 0.54 13.67 -10.10
N TRP A 22 -0.76 13.80 -9.80
CA TRP A 22 -1.54 14.97 -10.16
C TRP A 22 -1.40 16.15 -9.19
N ARG A 23 -1.19 15.86 -7.90
CA ARG A 23 -1.31 16.88 -6.85
C ARG A 23 0.02 17.43 -6.33
N LEU A 24 1.10 16.67 -6.47
CA LEU A 24 2.41 16.99 -5.92
C LEU A 24 3.41 17.30 -7.05
N PRO A 25 3.77 18.58 -7.28
CA PRO A 25 4.83 18.94 -8.21
C PRO A 25 6.15 18.27 -7.84
N GLY A 26 6.85 17.69 -8.82
CA GLY A 26 8.10 16.96 -8.59
C GLY A 26 7.91 15.61 -7.88
N TYR A 27 6.72 15.00 -7.99
CA TYR A 27 6.45 13.70 -7.40
C TYR A 27 7.41 12.61 -7.90
N ARG A 28 8.14 11.98 -6.96
CA ARG A 28 8.97 10.78 -7.16
C ARG A 28 8.43 9.61 -6.32
N PRO A 29 7.99 8.50 -6.92
CA PRO A 29 7.41 7.37 -6.19
C PRO A 29 8.30 6.82 -5.08
N GLU A 30 9.61 6.72 -5.30
CA GLU A 30 10.57 6.14 -4.35
C GLU A 30 10.67 6.97 -3.06
N GLU A 31 10.43 8.27 -3.15
CA GLU A 31 10.56 9.22 -2.06
C GLU A 31 9.21 9.47 -1.37
N HIS A 32 8.13 9.56 -2.15
CA HIS A 32 6.83 10.04 -1.67
C HIS A 32 5.78 8.95 -1.49
N LEU A 33 5.86 7.83 -2.21
CA LEU A 33 4.91 6.72 -2.08
C LEU A 33 5.30 5.90 -0.85
N GLY A 34 4.69 6.23 0.28
CA GLY A 34 4.92 5.56 1.56
C GLY A 34 4.52 4.07 1.56
N GLY A 35 4.63 3.44 2.74
CA GLY A 35 4.16 2.05 2.94
C GLY A 35 2.68 1.94 3.28
N ILE A 36 2.21 0.70 3.38
CA ILE A 36 0.85 0.33 3.83
C ILE A 36 0.88 -0.14 5.28
N ARG A 37 -0.18 0.18 6.02
CA ARG A 37 -0.51 -0.45 7.31
C ARG A 37 -1.94 -0.95 7.33
N TYR A 38 -2.14 -2.20 7.72
CA TYR A 38 -3.45 -2.75 8.05
C TYR A 38 -3.62 -2.84 9.55
N LEU A 39 -4.72 -2.27 10.05
CA LEU A 39 -5.05 -2.22 11.47
C LEU A 39 -6.21 -3.17 11.77
N PHE A 40 -5.89 -4.30 12.38
CA PHE A 40 -6.83 -5.28 12.90
C PHE A 40 -7.24 -4.89 14.31
N LEU A 41 -8.25 -4.02 14.39
CA LEU A 41 -8.65 -3.33 15.63
C LEU A 41 -8.89 -4.26 16.82
N ARG A 42 -9.40 -5.47 16.60
CA ARG A 42 -9.63 -6.46 17.68
C ARG A 42 -8.35 -6.93 18.37
N GLY A 43 -7.19 -6.79 17.72
CA GLY A 43 -5.88 -7.08 18.31
C GLY A 43 -5.21 -5.87 18.98
N MET A 44 -5.84 -4.70 18.96
CA MET A 44 -5.31 -3.47 19.54
C MET A 44 -6.03 -3.17 20.86
N ALA A 45 -5.33 -3.34 21.97
CA ALA A 45 -5.84 -3.22 23.34
C ALA A 45 -5.45 -1.90 24.03
N GLY A 46 -5.19 -0.83 23.25
CA GLY A 46 -4.75 0.46 23.77
C GLY A 46 -3.23 0.56 23.99
N PRO A 47 -2.75 1.48 24.84
CA PRO A 47 -1.31 1.71 25.06
C PRO A 47 -0.54 0.45 25.49
N ASP A 48 -1.21 -0.48 26.17
CA ASP A 48 -0.64 -1.72 26.68
C ASP A 48 -0.66 -2.87 25.66
N THR A 49 -1.00 -2.59 24.40
CA THR A 49 -0.99 -3.61 23.33
C THR A 49 0.39 -4.24 23.22
N PRO A 50 0.52 -5.58 23.35
CA PRO A 50 1.79 -6.27 23.22
C PRO A 50 2.49 -5.95 21.89
N ARG A 51 3.82 -5.92 21.93
CA ARG A 51 4.67 -5.70 20.74
C ARG A 51 5.64 -6.88 20.59
N VAL A 52 5.79 -7.36 19.37
CA VAL A 52 6.79 -8.37 19.01
C VAL A 52 7.64 -7.78 17.89
N GLU A 53 8.96 -7.81 18.05
CA GLU A 53 9.92 -7.23 17.10
C GLU A 53 9.61 -5.75 16.75
N GLY A 54 9.12 -4.99 17.74
CA GLY A 54 8.76 -3.59 17.57
C GLY A 54 7.40 -3.36 16.89
N VAL A 55 6.66 -4.39 16.51
CA VAL A 55 5.33 -4.30 15.88
C VAL A 55 4.24 -4.59 16.91
N SER A 56 3.30 -3.65 17.09
CA SER A 56 2.13 -3.84 17.96
C SER A 56 1.18 -4.89 17.40
N TYR A 57 0.58 -5.68 18.29
CA TYR A 57 -0.48 -6.62 17.92
C TYR A 57 -1.61 -5.89 17.18
N GLY A 58 -2.18 -6.60 16.21
CA GLY A 58 -3.17 -6.04 15.29
C GLY A 58 -2.61 -5.11 14.23
N VAL A 59 -1.29 -4.90 14.13
CA VAL A 59 -0.70 -4.08 13.06
C VAL A 59 0.09 -4.97 12.09
N PHE A 60 -0.30 -4.92 10.83
CA PHE A 60 0.53 -5.40 9.72
C PHE A 60 1.09 -4.20 8.96
N ALA A 61 2.38 -4.22 8.64
CA ALA A 61 3.04 -3.18 7.86
C ALA A 61 3.78 -3.79 6.67
N TRP A 62 3.68 -3.14 5.52
CA TRP A 62 4.38 -3.55 4.31
C TRP A 62 4.77 -2.34 3.49
N ARG A 63 6.00 -2.31 2.98
CA ARG A 63 6.46 -1.31 2.02
C ARG A 63 6.73 -2.00 0.68
N PRO A 64 5.77 -2.04 -0.25
CA PRO A 64 6.01 -2.58 -1.58
C PRO A 64 7.08 -1.73 -2.28
N PRO A 65 7.91 -2.33 -3.15
CA PRO A 65 8.76 -1.56 -4.04
C PRO A 65 7.93 -0.56 -4.84
N ALA A 66 8.38 0.69 -4.95
CA ALA A 66 7.63 1.70 -5.69
C ALA A 66 7.46 1.31 -7.17
N GLY A 67 8.49 0.71 -7.78
CA GLY A 67 8.43 0.18 -9.15
C GLY A 67 7.30 -0.82 -9.38
N LEU A 68 7.02 -1.71 -8.41
CA LEU A 68 5.88 -2.63 -8.50
C LEU A 68 4.54 -1.88 -8.59
N VAL A 69 4.39 -0.80 -7.83
CA VAL A 69 3.15 0.00 -7.88
C VAL A 69 3.03 0.75 -9.21
N VAL A 70 4.14 1.26 -9.74
CA VAL A 70 4.19 1.93 -11.04
C VAL A 70 3.81 0.94 -12.16
N GLU A 71 4.44 -0.22 -12.22
CA GLU A 71 4.15 -1.25 -13.23
C GLU A 71 2.68 -1.69 -13.22
N ILE A 72 2.07 -1.85 -12.04
CA ILE A 72 0.64 -2.19 -11.94
C ILE A 72 -0.22 -1.00 -12.40
N ALA A 73 0.17 0.24 -12.08
CA ALA A 73 -0.56 1.43 -12.51
C ALA A 73 -0.57 1.57 -14.04
N ASP A 74 0.57 1.28 -14.69
CA ASP A 74 0.71 1.27 -16.15
C ASP A 74 -0.15 0.16 -16.75
N LEU A 75 -0.04 -1.07 -16.24
CA LEU A 75 -0.86 -2.21 -16.69
C LEU A 75 -2.38 -1.93 -16.62
N ILE A 76 -2.84 -1.28 -15.54
CA ILE A 76 -4.26 -0.92 -15.36
C ILE A 76 -4.69 0.18 -16.34
N THR A 77 -3.77 1.09 -16.70
CA THR A 77 -4.07 2.22 -17.59
C THR A 77 -4.05 1.82 -19.07
N GLU A 78 -3.11 0.96 -19.45
CA GLU A 78 -2.95 0.47 -20.83
C GLU A 78 -4.07 -0.49 -21.25
N GLY A 79 -4.78 -1.10 -20.28
CA GLY A 79 -6.03 -1.82 -20.50
C GLY A 79 -5.99 -2.82 -21.66
N ARG A 80 -5.15 -3.85 -21.60
CA ARG A 80 -4.99 -4.91 -22.63
C ARG A 80 -5.47 -4.51 -24.04
N SER A 81 -4.63 -3.77 -24.76
CA SER A 81 -4.47 -3.96 -26.20
C SER A 81 -3.95 -5.38 -26.43
N THR A 82 -4.85 -6.36 -26.46
CA THR A 82 -4.48 -7.68 -26.98
C THR A 82 -4.53 -7.55 -28.51
N PRO A 83 -3.49 -7.96 -29.27
CA PRO A 83 -3.60 -8.05 -30.72
C PRO A 83 -4.68 -9.06 -31.14
#